data_AF-A0A938LYJ9-F1
#
_entry.id   AF-A0A938LYJ9-F1
#
_cell.length_a   1.000
_cell.length_b   1.000
_cell.length_c   1.000
_cell.angle_alpha   90.00
_cell.angle_beta   90.00
_cell.angle_gamma   90.00
#
_symmetry.space_group_name_H-M   'P 1'
#
loop_
_entity.id
_entity.type
_entity.pdbx_description
1 polymer ?
#
loop_
_entity_poly.entity_id
_entity_poly.type
_entity_poly.pdbx_seq_one_letter_code
_entity_poly.pdbx_strand_id
1 'polypeptide(L)'
;MGVTLDGQAVFDEQELTLAVRSPSRASLQRSVAGLDGVLSIDLGARPRQVRQTGVLRAAGRAALNARLEAIAAFLDGRTHTLTTADGRTYRNLRLDSFQPLQERTGGPGIVVEYEIVYTQLGE
;
A
#
# COMPACT_ATOMS: atom_id res chain seq x y z
N MET A 1 -15.49 -11.17 2.04
CA MET A 1 -14.43 -11.08 1.01
C MET A 1 -13.20 -10.55 1.71
N GLY A 2 -12.05 -11.19 1.55
CA GLY A 2 -10.84 -10.87 2.28
C GLY A 2 -9.96 -9.81 1.63
N VAL A 3 -8.92 -9.39 2.33
CA VAL A 3 -7.87 -8.54 1.74
C VAL A 3 -6.97 -9.41 0.86
N THR A 4 -6.79 -9.01 -0.40
CA THR A 4 -5.96 -9.75 -1.37
C THR A 4 -5.00 -8.83 -2.11
N LEU A 5 -3.81 -9.34 -2.42
CA LEU A 5 -2.83 -8.70 -3.30
C LEU A 5 -2.72 -9.55 -4.58
N ASP A 6 -3.03 -8.96 -5.73
CA ASP A 6 -3.16 -9.68 -7.02
C ASP A 6 -4.08 -10.91 -6.93
N GLY A 7 -5.13 -10.83 -6.12
CA GLY A 7 -6.07 -11.92 -5.88
C GLY A 7 -5.56 -13.00 -4.90
N GLN A 8 -4.34 -12.87 -4.37
CA GLN A 8 -3.78 -13.77 -3.36
C GLN A 8 -4.05 -13.27 -1.95
N ALA A 9 -4.57 -14.14 -1.08
CA ALA A 9 -4.83 -13.85 0.33
C ALA A 9 -3.55 -14.05 1.17
N VAL A 10 -2.61 -13.11 1.06
CA VAL A 10 -1.31 -13.14 1.76
C VAL A 10 -1.32 -12.43 3.11
N PHE A 11 -2.38 -11.70 3.43
CA PHE A 11 -2.53 -10.96 4.68
C PHE A 11 -3.56 -11.61 5.61
N ASP A 12 -3.37 -11.45 6.92
CA ASP A 12 -4.46 -11.67 7.85
C ASP A 12 -5.36 -10.44 7.89
N GLU A 13 -6.67 -10.67 7.87
CA GLU A 13 -7.68 -9.61 7.81
C GLU A 13 -7.87 -8.88 9.16
N GLN A 14 -7.53 -9.57 10.26
CA GLN A 14 -7.69 -9.03 11.60
C GLN A 14 -6.67 -7.90 11.83
N GLU A 15 -7.17 -6.74 12.29
CA GLU A 15 -6.35 -5.58 12.65
C GLU A 15 -5.60 -4.90 11.49
N LEU A 16 -5.96 -5.21 10.24
CA LEU A 16 -5.40 -4.54 9.07
C LEU A 16 -5.99 -3.13 8.91
N THR A 17 -5.11 -2.13 8.84
CA THR A 17 -5.45 -0.72 8.62
C THR A 17 -4.74 -0.19 7.38
N LEU A 18 -5.46 0.62 6.60
CA LEU A 18 -4.94 1.29 5.41
C LEU A 18 -5.06 2.80 5.56
N ALA A 19 -3.93 3.49 5.44
CA ALA A 19 -3.84 4.94 5.36
C ALA A 19 -3.48 5.34 3.91
N VAL A 20 -4.46 5.87 3.19
CA VAL A 20 -4.30 6.31 1.79
C VAL A 20 -4.18 7.82 1.78
N ARG A 21 -3.09 8.36 1.20
CA ARG A 21 -2.98 9.82 1.03
C ARG A 21 -4.00 10.33 0.02
N SER A 22 -4.47 11.56 0.19
CA SER A 22 -5.36 12.19 -0.77
C SER A 22 -4.71 12.26 -2.15
N PRO A 23 -5.46 11.99 -3.23
CA PRO A 23 -4.94 12.23 -4.58
C PRO A 23 -4.62 13.71 -4.76
N SER A 24 -3.55 13.99 -5.49
CA SER A 24 -3.12 15.36 -5.81
C SER A 24 -2.76 15.48 -7.28
N ARG A 25 -2.88 16.70 -7.81
CA ARG A 25 -2.54 17.02 -9.19
C ARG A 25 -1.62 18.23 -9.17
N ALA A 26 -0.65 18.27 -10.06
CA ALA A 26 0.21 19.44 -10.19
C ALA A 26 -0.37 20.39 -11.22
N SER A 27 -0.18 21.69 -11.00
CA SER A 27 -0.50 22.72 -11.98
C SER A 27 0.62 23.75 -12.05
N LEU A 28 0.82 24.33 -13.23
CA LEU A 28 1.69 25.48 -13.45
C LEU A 28 0.81 26.69 -13.76
N GLN A 29 0.99 27.76 -13.01
CA GLN A 29 0.28 29.01 -13.22
C GLN A 29 1.20 30.04 -13.86
N ARG A 30 0.75 30.71 -14.93
CA ARG A 30 1.45 31.82 -15.57
C ARG A 30 0.53 33.03 -15.69
N SER A 31 0.99 34.18 -15.21
CA SER A 31 0.35 35.47 -15.47
C SER A 31 1.01 36.17 -16.65
N VAL A 32 0.24 37.01 -17.35
CA VAL A 32 0.73 37.82 -18.47
C VAL A 32 0.43 39.28 -18.15
N ALA A 33 1.43 40.15 -18.27
CA ALA A 33 1.25 41.58 -18.01
C ALA A 33 0.21 42.18 -18.96
N GLY A 34 -0.71 42.98 -18.43
CA GLY A 34 -1.80 43.59 -19.19
C GLY A 34 -3.01 42.69 -19.43
N LEU A 35 -3.08 41.53 -18.78
CA LEU A 35 -4.21 40.61 -18.87
C LEU A 35 -4.68 40.22 -17.46
N ASP A 36 -5.95 40.48 -17.16
CA ASP A 36 -6.55 40.09 -15.88
C ASP A 36 -6.87 38.59 -15.91
N GLY A 37 -6.01 37.81 -15.29
CA GLY A 37 -6.17 36.37 -15.17
C GLY A 37 -4.86 35.61 -15.07
N VAL A 38 -4.98 34.29 -14.95
CA VAL A 38 -3.86 33.35 -14.87
C VAL A 38 -4.12 32.18 -15.80
N LEU A 39 -3.17 31.87 -16.67
CA LEU A 39 -3.14 30.62 -17.39
C LEU A 39 -2.74 29.51 -16.42
N SER A 40 -3.65 28.57 -16.15
CA SER A 40 -3.36 27.37 -15.36
C SER A 40 -3.19 26.17 -16.28
N ILE A 41 -2.00 25.60 -16.28
CA ILE A 41 -1.64 24.39 -17.02
C ILE A 41 -1.70 23.21 -16.06
N ASP A 42 -2.54 22.22 -16.37
CA ASP A 42 -2.61 20.97 -15.61
C ASP A 42 -1.44 20.06 -15.98
N LEU A 43 -0.66 19.64 -14.98
CA LEU A 43 0.48 18.74 -15.12
C LEU A 43 0.13 17.29 -14.74
N GLY A 44 -1.15 17.01 -14.48
CA GLY A 44 -1.66 15.67 -14.24
C GLY A 44 -1.55 15.19 -12.80
N ALA A 45 -1.95 13.94 -12.60
CA ALA A 45 -1.97 13.29 -11.30
C ALA A 45 -0.56 13.00 -10.78
N ARG A 46 -0.38 13.12 -9.47
CA ARG A 46 0.86 12.70 -8.81
C ARG A 46 0.68 11.32 -8.19
N PRO A 47 1.75 10.50 -8.18
CA PRO A 47 1.77 9.30 -7.37
C PRO A 47 1.45 9.64 -5.92
N ARG A 48 0.74 8.74 -5.24
CA ARG A 48 0.41 8.89 -3.82
C ARG A 48 0.87 7.66 -3.05
N GLN A 49 1.22 7.86 -1.79
CA GLN A 49 1.54 6.77 -0.89
C GLN A 49 0.28 6.15 -0.30
N VAL A 50 0.31 4.82 -0.21
CA VAL A 50 -0.63 4.01 0.55
C VAL A 50 0.19 3.25 1.59
N ARG A 51 -0.14 3.43 2.87
CA ARG A 51 0.50 2.72 3.99
C ARG A 51 -0.48 1.69 4.54
N GLN A 52 -0.04 0.45 4.60
CA GLN A 52 -0.78 -0.65 5.20
C GLN A 52 -0.04 -1.08 6.47
N THR A 53 -0.78 -1.21 7.55
CA THR A 53 -0.27 -1.80 8.80
C THR A 53 -1.19 -2.94 9.19
N GLY A 54 -0.65 -4.00 9.76
CA GLY A 54 -1.46 -5.12 10.21
C GLY A 54 -0.65 -6.09 11.05
N VAL A 55 -1.27 -7.23 11.31
CA VAL A 55 -0.69 -8.30 12.11
C VAL A 55 -0.66 -9.58 11.29
N LEU A 56 0.45 -10.32 11.31
CA LEU A 56 0.56 -11.67 10.78
C LEU A 56 0.64 -12.66 11.94
N ARG A 57 -0.16 -13.71 11.88
CA ARG A 57 -0.21 -14.79 12.86
C ARG A 57 0.27 -16.08 12.20
N ALA A 58 1.08 -16.86 12.90
CA ALA A 58 1.56 -18.14 12.40
C ALA A 58 1.71 -19.15 13.53
N ALA A 59 1.55 -20.44 13.22
CA ALA A 59 1.70 -21.52 14.20
C ALA A 59 3.15 -21.71 14.69
N GLY A 60 4.14 -21.15 13.99
CA GLY A 60 5.55 -21.25 14.37
C GLY A 60 6.45 -20.46 13.44
N ARG A 61 7.75 -20.46 13.76
CA ARG A 61 8.77 -19.65 13.07
C ARG A 61 8.84 -19.92 11.57
N ALA A 62 8.84 -21.20 11.17
CA ALA A 62 8.92 -21.57 9.76
C ALA A 62 7.71 -21.08 8.96
N ALA A 63 6.50 -21.21 9.52
CA ALA A 63 5.28 -20.72 8.88
C ALA A 63 5.24 -19.19 8.81
N LEU A 64 5.75 -18.51 9.83
CA LEU A 64 5.90 -17.05 9.81
C LEU A 64 6.85 -16.61 8.70
N ASN A 65 8.04 -17.22 8.62
CA ASN A 65 9.03 -16.88 7.60
C ASN A 65 8.47 -17.10 6.19
N ALA A 66 7.77 -18.22 5.94
CA ALA A 66 7.14 -18.46 4.65
C ALA A 66 6.10 -17.38 4.28
N ARG A 67 5.33 -16.88 5.26
CA ARG A 67 4.39 -15.77 5.04
C ARG A 67 5.11 -14.45 4.77
N LEU A 68 6.17 -14.15 5.50
CA LEU A 68 6.99 -12.96 5.25
C LEU A 68 7.64 -13.00 3.87
N GLU A 69 8.18 -14.14 3.46
CA GLU A 69 8.77 -14.35 2.12
C GLU A 69 7.71 -14.22 1.01
N ALA A 70 6.51 -14.75 1.23
CA ALA A 70 5.41 -14.61 0.27
C ALA A 70 5.02 -13.14 0.04
N ILE A 71 5.02 -12.31 1.09
CA ILE A 71 4.76 -10.87 0.96
C ILE A 71 5.98 -10.16 0.33
N ALA A 72 7.19 -10.51 0.76
CA ALA A 72 8.42 -9.91 0.23
C ALA A 72 8.64 -10.21 -1.27
N ALA A 73 8.06 -11.29 -1.80
CA ALA A 73 8.09 -11.61 -3.23
C ALA A 73 7.41 -10.53 -4.10
N PHE A 74 6.52 -9.72 -3.54
CA PHE A 74 5.90 -8.58 -4.22
C PHE A 74 6.79 -7.32 -4.24
N LEU A 75 7.98 -7.35 -3.62
CA LEU A 75 9.00 -6.31 -3.75
C LEU A 75 9.81 -6.52 -5.05
N ASP A 76 9.12 -6.72 -6.18
CA ASP A 76 9.72 -7.07 -7.47
C ASP A 76 9.85 -5.87 -8.44
N GLY A 77 9.41 -4.69 -8.00
CA GLY A 77 9.39 -3.45 -8.78
C GLY A 77 8.22 -3.34 -9.76
N ARG A 78 7.32 -4.32 -9.82
CA ARG A 78 6.09 -4.28 -10.64
C ARG A 78 4.96 -3.61 -9.88
N THR A 79 3.86 -3.42 -10.61
CA THR A 79 2.61 -2.90 -10.06
C THR A 79 1.65 -4.02 -9.75
N HIS A 80 0.97 -3.90 -8.61
CA HIS A 80 0.03 -4.86 -8.08
C HIS A 80 -1.34 -4.20 -7.82
N THR A 81 -2.33 -5.04 -7.56
CA THR A 81 -3.69 -4.66 -7.22
C THR A 81 -4.03 -5.15 -5.81
N LEU A 82 -4.28 -4.21 -4.89
CA LEU A 82 -4.76 -4.51 -3.55
C LEU A 82 -6.28 -4.39 -3.52
N THR A 83 -6.96 -5.48 -3.16
CA THR A 83 -8.40 -5.47 -2.89
C THR A 83 -8.62 -5.59 -1.39
N THR A 84 -9.39 -4.69 -0.80
CA THR A 84 -9.67 -4.66 0.64
C THR A 84 -10.95 -5.43 0.99
N ALA A 85 -11.12 -5.73 2.27
CA ALA A 85 -12.27 -6.49 2.75
C ALA A 85 -13.62 -5.78 2.54
N ASP A 86 -13.63 -4.45 2.48
CA ASP A 86 -14.79 -3.62 2.14
C ASP A 86 -15.06 -3.52 0.63
N GLY A 87 -14.28 -4.25 -0.20
CA GLY A 87 -14.45 -4.32 -1.64
C GLY A 87 -13.78 -3.19 -2.43
N ARG A 88 -13.07 -2.26 -1.76
CA ARG A 88 -12.29 -1.23 -2.47
C ARG A 88 -11.09 -1.87 -3.16
N THR A 89 -10.75 -1.35 -4.34
CA THR A 89 -9.61 -1.83 -5.12
C THR A 89 -8.64 -0.67 -5.37
N TYR A 90 -7.37 -0.90 -5.05
CA TYR A 90 -6.26 0.00 -5.33
C TYR A 90 -5.36 -0.65 -6.38
N ARG A 91 -5.42 -0.14 -7.60
CA ARG A 91 -4.60 -0.59 -8.74
C ARG A 91 -3.30 0.19 -8.83
N ASN A 92 -2.39 -0.30 -9.66
CA ASN A 92 -1.11 0.34 -9.97
C ASN A 92 -0.26 0.62 -8.72
N LEU A 93 -0.34 -0.26 -7.73
CA LEU A 93 0.46 -0.15 -6.51
C LEU A 93 1.82 -0.81 -6.72
N ARG A 94 2.89 -0.03 -6.71
CA ARG A 94 4.22 -0.59 -6.56
C ARG A 94 4.53 -0.72 -5.08
N LEU A 95 4.93 -1.91 -4.64
CA LEU A 95 5.39 -2.14 -3.27
C LEU A 95 6.81 -1.57 -3.16
N ASP A 96 7.02 -0.57 -2.29
CA ASP A 96 8.31 0.10 -2.13
C ASP A 96 9.06 -0.38 -0.88
N SER A 97 8.33 -0.72 0.19
CA SER A 97 8.92 -1.30 1.39
C SER A 97 7.97 -2.25 2.10
N PHE A 98 8.54 -3.28 2.71
CA PHE A 98 7.87 -4.17 3.64
C PHE A 98 8.78 -4.37 4.86
N GLN A 99 8.24 -4.11 6.05
CA GLN A 99 8.98 -4.20 7.30
C GLN A 99 8.17 -4.94 8.36
N PRO A 100 8.65 -6.09 8.87
CA PRO A 100 8.16 -6.61 10.14
C PRO A 100 8.63 -5.68 11.28
N LEU A 101 7.71 -5.30 12.15
CA LEU A 101 7.93 -4.32 13.23
C LEU A 101 8.24 -5.03 14.56
N GLN A 102 7.21 -5.50 15.25
CA GLN A 102 7.32 -6.15 16.54
C GLN A 102 6.81 -7.58 16.46
N GLU A 103 7.65 -8.50 16.92
CA GLU A 103 7.26 -9.88 17.13
C GLU A 103 6.90 -10.13 18.60
N ARG A 104 5.81 -10.88 18.81
CA ARG A 104 5.41 -11.39 20.11
C ARG A 104 4.91 -12.83 19.98
N THR A 105 5.19 -13.64 20.99
CA THR A 105 4.53 -14.93 21.16
C THR A 105 3.13 -14.69 21.70
N GLY A 106 2.10 -15.15 20.98
CA GLY A 106 0.70 -14.99 21.33
C GLY A 106 -0.02 -16.33 21.33
N GLY A 107 -0.29 -16.88 22.52
CA GLY A 107 -0.89 -18.21 22.66
C GLY A 107 0.02 -19.31 22.08
N PRO A 108 -0.51 -20.27 21.31
CA PRO A 108 0.29 -21.36 20.70
C PRO A 108 1.09 -20.92 19.46
N GLY A 109 1.12 -19.63 19.11
CA GLY A 109 1.72 -19.15 17.87
C GLY A 109 2.58 -17.90 18.03
N ILE A 110 3.11 -17.44 16.90
CA ILE A 110 3.89 -16.21 16.77
C ILE A 110 3.03 -15.17 16.06
N VAL A 111 3.10 -13.94 16.55
CA VAL A 111 2.36 -12.79 16.06
C VAL A 111 3.37 -11.69 15.71
N VAL A 112 3.33 -11.18 14.50
CA VAL A 112 4.21 -10.11 14.02
C VAL A 112 3.39 -8.95 13.49
N GLU A 113 3.61 -7.76 14.05
CA GLU A 113 3.14 -6.52 13.47
C GLU A 113 3.99 -6.17 12.25
N TYR A 114 3.37 -5.65 11.19
CA TYR A 114 4.08 -5.29 9.97
C TYR A 114 3.58 -3.97 9.39
N GLU A 115 4.43 -3.41 8.54
CA GLU A 115 4.15 -2.25 7.71
C GLU A 115 4.53 -2.51 6.26
N ILE A 116 3.65 -2.10 5.35
CA ILE A 116 3.93 -2.03 3.91
C ILE A 116 3.68 -0.60 3.43
N VAL A 117 4.63 -0.07 2.66
CA VAL A 117 4.46 1.18 1.93
C VAL A 117 4.37 0.89 0.44
N TYR A 118 3.27 1.33 -0.15
CA TYR A 118 3.07 1.31 -1.59
C TYR A 118 3.11 2.73 -2.15
N THR A 119 3.62 2.86 -3.37
CA THR A 119 3.36 4.03 -4.20
C THR A 119 2.32 3.65 -5.26
N GLN A 120 1.16 4.30 -5.20
CA GLN A 120 0.18 4.22 -6.27
C GLN A 120 0.62 5.10 -7.42
N LEU A 121 0.99 4.46 -8.53
CA LEU A 121 1.35 5.12 -9.77
C LEU A 121 0.08 5.59 -10.50
N GLY A 122 0.23 6.60 -11.35
CA GLY A 122 -0.87 7.08 -12.19
C GLY A 122 -1.45 5.95 -13.05
N GLU A 123 -2.73 6.07 -13.39
CA GLU A 123 -3.33 5.29 -14.49
C GLU A 123 -2.93 5.85 -15.86
#